data_AF-A0A5B1QXF5-F1
#
_entry.id   AF-A0A5B1QXF5-F1
#
_cell.length_a   1.000
_cell.length_b   1.000
_cell.length_c   1.000
_cell.angle_alpha   90.00
_cell.angle_beta   90.00
_cell.angle_gamma   90.00
#
_symmetry.space_group_name_H-M   'P 1'
#
loop_
_entity.id
_entity.type
_entity.pdbx_description
1 polymer ?
#
loop_
_entity_poly.entity_id
_entity_poly.type
_entity_poly.pdbx_seq_one_letter_code
_entity_poly.pdbx_strand_id
1 'polypeptide(L)'
;MARALILPRPLFALTLATLTLSAAIFVLAMLDLGTVSFWLNLTGGGVTILHDATLISLARRAARNETPLFFPPAASIMNILFLGVCAFIYTAGLAMTAYSAHFAASGEISWGTPAGMGTIIAQAVIGGINIILLLTTAVWCLRSRKTGREFGYGEF
;
A
#
# COMPACT_ATOMS: atom_id res chain seq x y z
N MET A 1 -5.65 29.59 6.44
CA MET A 1 -5.49 28.75 7.65
C MET A 1 -4.86 27.42 7.26
N ALA A 2 -3.55 27.24 7.51
CA ALA A 2 -2.89 25.97 7.24
C ALA A 2 -3.27 24.96 8.33
N ARG A 3 -4.04 23.92 7.98
CA ARG A 3 -4.36 22.82 8.90
C ARG A 3 -3.07 22.09 9.26
N ALA A 4 -2.82 21.89 10.55
CA ALA A 4 -1.69 21.13 11.06
C ALA A 4 -1.73 19.69 10.52
N LEU A 5 -0.66 19.30 9.82
CA LEU A 5 -0.42 17.92 9.42
C LEU A 5 -0.05 17.12 10.68
N ILE A 6 -0.96 16.26 11.14
CA ILE A 6 -0.75 15.38 12.30
C ILE A 6 0.02 14.11 11.96
N LEU A 7 -0.07 13.66 10.72
CA LEU A 7 0.97 12.79 10.20
C LEU A 7 2.21 13.64 9.94
N PRO A 8 3.40 13.20 10.38
CA PRO A 8 4.64 13.78 9.91
C PRO A 8 4.63 13.82 8.38
N ARG A 9 4.95 14.98 7.81
CA ARG A 9 4.95 15.23 6.36
C ARG A 9 5.47 14.05 5.51
N PRO A 10 6.59 13.38 5.86
CA PRO A 10 7.05 12.22 5.10
C PRO A 10 6.07 11.05 5.13
N LEU A 11 5.45 10.72 6.27
CA LEU A 11 4.48 9.63 6.34
C LEU A 11 3.20 9.99 5.60
N PHE A 12 2.74 11.25 5.67
CA PHE A 12 1.59 11.68 4.89
C PHE A 12 1.82 11.57 3.38
N ALA A 13 3.00 11.97 2.92
CA ALA A 13 3.37 11.85 1.51
C ALA A 13 3.46 10.38 1.08
N LEU A 14 4.05 9.51 1.91
CA LEU A 14 4.12 8.07 1.64
C LEU A 14 2.74 7.43 1.59
N THR A 15 1.87 7.69 2.57
CA THR A 15 0.49 7.16 2.60
C THR A 15 -0.35 7.66 1.43
N LEU A 16 -0.16 8.91 1.00
CA LEU A 16 -0.85 9.43 -0.17
C LEU A 16 -0.33 8.78 -1.47
N ALA A 17 0.99 8.59 -1.58
CA ALA A 17 1.59 7.90 -2.72
C ALA A 17 1.09 6.45 -2.80
N THR A 18 1.16 5.68 -1.70
CA THR A 18 0.66 4.31 -1.66
C THR A 18 -0.83 4.23 -1.96
N LEU A 19 -1.65 5.16 -1.46
CA LEU A 19 -3.07 5.23 -1.76
C LEU A 19 -3.32 5.43 -3.27
N THR A 20 -2.64 6.40 -3.89
CA THR A 20 -2.81 6.71 -5.32
C THR A 20 -2.36 5.57 -6.23
N LEU A 21 -1.20 4.97 -5.93
CA LEU A 21 -0.67 3.84 -6.69
C LEU A 21 -1.51 2.58 -6.49
N SER A 22 -2.01 2.34 -5.27
CA SER A 22 -2.93 1.23 -4.98
C SER A 22 -4.27 1.39 -5.69
N ALA A 23 -4.80 2.62 -5.79
CA ALA A 23 -5.98 2.90 -6.59
C ALA A 23 -5.74 2.65 -8.09
N ALA A 24 -4.58 3.05 -8.62
CA ALA A 24 -4.20 2.77 -10.00
C ALA A 24 -4.10 1.26 -10.27
N ILE A 25 -3.42 0.50 -9.40
CA ILE A 25 -3.36 -0.97 -9.52
C ILE A 25 -4.77 -1.57 -9.45
N PHE A 26 -5.61 -1.13 -8.52
CA PHE A 26 -6.96 -1.66 -8.36
C PHE A 26 -7.80 -1.49 -9.63
N VAL A 27 -7.74 -0.32 -10.26
CA VAL A 27 -8.44 -0.05 -11.52
C VAL A 27 -7.86 -0.90 -12.65
N LEU A 28 -6.53 -0.98 -12.78
CA LEU A 28 -5.89 -1.79 -13.82
C LEU A 28 -6.21 -3.29 -13.65
N ALA A 29 -6.20 -3.78 -12.42
CA ALA A 29 -6.59 -5.14 -12.10
C ALA A 29 -8.06 -5.37 -12.48
N MET A 30 -8.99 -4.48 -12.11
CA MET A 30 -10.41 -4.58 -12.50
C MET A 30 -10.66 -4.63 -14.01
N LEU A 31 -9.76 -4.09 -14.84
CA LEU A 31 -9.85 -4.19 -16.31
C LEU A 31 -9.34 -5.54 -16.86
N ASP A 32 -8.59 -6.30 -16.05
CA ASP A 32 -7.88 -7.52 -16.40
C ASP A 32 -8.54 -8.77 -15.78
N LEU A 33 -9.86 -8.90 -15.97
CA LEU A 33 -10.76 -9.90 -15.34
C LEU A 33 -10.49 -11.39 -15.67
N GLY A 34 -9.35 -11.75 -16.24
CA GLY A 34 -9.06 -13.11 -16.75
C GLY A 34 -7.93 -13.87 -16.05
N THR A 35 -7.07 -13.23 -15.25
CA THR A 35 -5.81 -13.82 -14.75
C THR A 35 -5.84 -14.15 -13.25
N VAL A 36 -4.92 -14.99 -12.76
CA VAL A 36 -4.76 -15.23 -11.30
C VAL A 36 -4.02 -14.09 -10.61
N SER A 37 -3.09 -13.43 -11.32
CA SER A 37 -2.39 -12.22 -10.87
C SER A 37 -3.36 -11.07 -10.56
N PHE A 38 -4.48 -10.99 -11.30
CA PHE A 38 -5.57 -10.04 -11.06
C PHE A 38 -6.08 -10.07 -9.61
N TRP A 39 -6.42 -11.24 -9.08
CA TRP A 39 -7.03 -11.33 -7.75
C TRP A 39 -6.09 -10.85 -6.64
N LEU A 40 -4.79 -11.12 -6.78
CA LEU A 40 -3.78 -10.68 -5.82
C LEU A 40 -3.51 -9.19 -5.91
N ASN A 41 -3.37 -8.63 -7.13
CA ASN A 41 -3.17 -7.20 -7.34
C ASN A 41 -4.42 -6.40 -6.93
N LEU A 42 -5.61 -6.93 -7.22
CA LEU A 42 -6.88 -6.36 -6.79
C LEU A 42 -7.01 -6.37 -5.27
N THR A 43 -6.72 -7.50 -4.64
CA THR A 43 -6.79 -7.62 -3.17
C THR A 43 -5.75 -6.72 -2.51
N GLY A 44 -4.51 -6.71 -3.01
CA GLY A 44 -3.45 -5.82 -2.54
C GLY A 44 -3.85 -4.35 -2.66
N GLY A 45 -4.38 -3.95 -3.83
CA GLY A 45 -4.93 -2.63 -4.07
C GLY A 45 -6.03 -2.25 -3.09
N GLY A 46 -7.08 -3.07 -3.00
CA GLY A 46 -8.26 -2.82 -2.17
C GLY A 46 -7.93 -2.73 -0.68
N VAL A 47 -7.14 -3.69 -0.18
CA VAL A 47 -6.74 -3.74 1.23
C VAL A 47 -5.84 -2.54 1.58
N THR A 48 -4.91 -2.17 0.71
CA THR A 48 -4.02 -1.01 0.93
C THR A 48 -4.80 0.30 0.88
N ILE A 49 -5.75 0.45 -0.04
CA ILE A 49 -6.64 1.62 -0.11
C ILE A 49 -7.43 1.78 1.19
N LEU A 50 -8.05 0.71 1.68
CA LEU A 50 -8.82 0.74 2.93
C LEU A 50 -7.94 1.13 4.11
N HIS A 51 -6.74 0.57 4.20
CA HIS A 51 -5.77 0.90 5.22
C HIS A 51 -5.35 2.37 5.19
N ASP A 52 -4.90 2.86 4.05
CA ASP A 52 -4.41 4.23 3.90
C ASP A 52 -5.53 5.26 4.12
N ALA A 53 -6.74 4.97 3.61
CA ALA A 53 -7.93 5.78 3.87
C ALA A 53 -8.28 5.81 5.37
N THR A 54 -8.15 4.69 6.07
CA THR A 54 -8.38 4.59 7.51
C THR A 54 -7.35 5.41 8.29
N LEU A 55 -6.05 5.29 7.97
CA LEU A 55 -5.00 6.10 8.61
C LEU A 55 -5.21 7.59 8.39
N ILE A 56 -5.56 8.01 7.16
CA ILE A 56 -5.87 9.42 6.85
C ILE A 56 -7.10 9.89 7.63
N SER A 57 -8.14 9.07 7.73
CA SER A 57 -9.36 9.38 8.50
C SER A 57 -9.07 9.54 9.98
N LEU A 58 -8.30 8.63 10.58
CA LEU A 58 -7.87 8.69 11.98
C LEU A 58 -7.01 9.93 12.25
N ALA A 59 -6.08 10.25 11.34
CA ALA A 59 -5.25 11.45 11.45
C ALA A 59 -6.06 12.74 11.40
N ARG A 60 -7.10 12.80 10.55
CA ARG A 60 -8.03 13.95 10.51
C ARG A 60 -8.85 14.10 11.79
N ARG A 61 -9.24 12.99 12.42
CA ARG A 61 -9.98 12.99 13.70
C ARG A 61 -9.09 13.44 14.85
N ALA A 62 -7.85 12.93 14.91
CA ALA A 62 -6.84 13.39 15.86
C ALA A 62 -6.59 14.91 15.71
N ALA A 63 -6.73 15.48 14.51
CA ALA A 63 -6.57 16.92 14.27
C ALA A 63 -7.61 17.84 14.86
N ARG A 64 -8.73 17.27 15.31
CA ARG A 64 -9.79 18.03 15.96
C ARG A 64 -9.64 18.03 17.48
N ASN A 65 -8.86 17.11 18.03
CA ASN A 65 -8.66 16.95 19.47
C ASN A 65 -7.19 17.31 19.75
N GLU A 66 -6.94 18.52 20.25
CA GLU A 66 -5.59 19.06 20.47
C GLU A 66 -4.72 18.14 21.35
N THR A 67 -3.93 17.24 20.75
CA THR A 67 -2.67 16.59 21.21
C THR A 67 -2.33 15.36 20.34
N PRO A 68 -1.04 14.93 20.16
CA PRO A 68 0.25 15.64 20.32
C PRO A 68 1.29 15.31 19.20
N LEU A 69 2.58 15.65 19.43
CA LEU A 69 3.80 15.50 18.60
C LEU A 69 4.09 14.13 17.93
N PHE A 70 3.19 13.15 18.07
CA PHE A 70 3.37 11.76 17.66
C PHE A 70 2.02 11.18 17.24
N PHE A 71 1.96 10.32 16.21
CA PHE A 71 0.72 9.67 15.77
C PHE A 71 0.73 8.19 16.19
N PRO A 72 0.15 7.83 17.35
CA PRO A 72 0.25 6.50 17.95
C PRO A 72 -0.24 5.35 17.05
N PRO A 73 -1.31 5.51 16.25
CA PRO A 73 -1.77 4.43 15.37
C PRO A 73 -0.71 3.97 14.37
N ALA A 74 0.13 4.88 13.85
CA ALA A 74 1.20 4.52 12.90
C ALA A 74 2.30 3.66 13.55
N ALA A 75 2.59 3.87 14.83
CA ALA A 75 3.63 3.14 15.58
C ALA A 75 3.12 1.82 16.22
N SER A 76 1.85 1.47 16.03
CA SER A 76 1.29 0.21 16.55
C SER A 76 1.89 -1.00 15.83
N ILE A 77 2.14 -2.09 16.56
CA ILE A 77 2.62 -3.37 15.98
C ILE A 77 1.63 -3.87 14.93
N MET A 78 0.33 -3.74 15.19
CA MET A 78 -0.72 -4.14 14.26
C MET A 78 -0.59 -3.43 12.91
N ASN A 79 -0.34 -2.11 12.91
CA ASN A 79 -0.12 -1.35 11.68
C ASN A 79 1.14 -1.83 10.93
N ILE A 80 2.23 -2.07 11.64
CA ILE A 80 3.49 -2.57 11.03
C ILE A 80 3.31 -3.96 10.42
N LEU A 81 2.65 -4.88 11.14
CA LEU A 81 2.34 -6.21 10.64
C LEU A 81 1.42 -6.15 9.42
N PHE A 82 0.41 -5.28 9.45
CA PHE A 82 -0.52 -5.09 8.35
C PHE A 82 0.17 -4.55 7.09
N LEU A 83 1.06 -3.57 7.23
CA LEU A 83 1.92 -3.09 6.13
C LEU A 83 2.77 -4.23 5.55
N GLY A 84 3.31 -5.11 6.40
CA GLY A 84 4.03 -6.31 5.99
C GLY A 84 3.16 -7.29 5.20
N VAL A 85 1.92 -7.53 5.64
CA VAL A 85 0.95 -8.36 4.91
C VAL A 85 0.61 -7.74 3.55
N CYS A 86 0.40 -6.42 3.48
CA CYS A 86 0.16 -5.74 2.20
C CYS A 86 1.35 -5.87 1.25
N ALA A 87 2.57 -5.69 1.75
CA ALA A 87 3.80 -5.88 0.96
C ALA A 87 3.95 -7.33 0.48
N PHE A 88 3.59 -8.32 1.30
CA PHE A 88 3.58 -9.72 0.91
C PHE A 88 2.57 -10.00 -0.20
N ILE A 89 1.34 -9.50 -0.08
CA ILE A 89 0.30 -9.64 -1.11
C ILE A 89 0.77 -9.05 -2.44
N TYR A 90 1.34 -7.85 -2.43
CA TYR A 90 1.90 -7.25 -3.65
C TYR A 90 3.09 -8.02 -4.20
N THR A 91 3.93 -8.62 -3.36
CA THR A 91 5.05 -9.47 -3.80
C THR A 91 4.54 -10.73 -4.50
N ALA A 92 3.52 -11.38 -3.93
CA ALA A 92 2.85 -12.52 -4.55
C ALA A 92 2.16 -12.10 -5.86
N GLY A 93 1.47 -10.96 -5.88
CA GLY A 93 0.86 -10.39 -7.08
C GLY A 93 1.88 -10.09 -8.19
N LEU A 94 3.06 -9.57 -7.83
CA LEU A 94 4.15 -9.33 -8.76
C LEU A 94 4.70 -10.64 -9.36
N ALA A 95 4.92 -11.66 -8.53
CA ALA A 95 5.36 -12.98 -8.98
C ALA A 95 4.36 -13.59 -9.97
N MET A 96 3.06 -13.51 -9.66
CA MET A 96 2.01 -13.99 -10.55
C MET A 96 1.92 -13.15 -11.83
N THR A 97 2.15 -11.84 -11.76
CA THR A 97 2.18 -10.96 -12.93
C THR A 97 3.34 -11.34 -13.86
N ALA A 98 4.52 -11.64 -13.32
CA ALA A 98 5.67 -12.11 -14.08
C ALA A 98 5.41 -13.48 -14.72
N TYR A 99 4.77 -14.39 -13.98
CA TYR A 99 4.32 -15.67 -14.51
C TYR A 99 3.38 -15.46 -15.70
N SER A 100 2.31 -14.67 -15.54
CA SER A 100 1.37 -14.35 -16.61
C SER A 100 2.03 -13.66 -17.82
N ALA A 101 3.03 -12.81 -17.61
CA ALA A 101 3.78 -12.17 -18.68
C ALA A 101 4.52 -13.20 -19.56
N HIS A 102 5.10 -14.23 -18.95
CA HIS A 102 5.78 -15.30 -19.69
C HIS A 102 4.83 -16.06 -20.63
N PHE A 103 3.65 -16.44 -20.14
CA PHE A 103 2.64 -17.13 -20.95
C PHE A 103 1.98 -16.25 -22.01
N ALA A 104 1.84 -14.95 -21.73
CA ALA A 104 1.38 -14.00 -22.73
C ALA A 104 2.40 -13.83 -23.86
N ALA A 105 3.70 -13.83 -23.54
CA ALA A 105 4.78 -13.72 -24.52
C ALA A 105 4.97 -14.99 -25.35
N SER A 106 4.68 -16.18 -24.80
CA SER A 106 4.75 -17.45 -25.53
C SER A 106 3.57 -17.67 -26.50
N GLY A 107 2.57 -16.78 -26.50
CA GLY A 107 1.39 -16.88 -27.37
C GLY A 107 0.41 -17.99 -26.95
N GLU A 108 0.65 -18.65 -25.81
CA GLU A 108 -0.21 -19.72 -25.27
C GLU A 108 -1.53 -19.17 -24.71
N ILE A 109 -1.61 -17.86 -24.43
CA ILE A 109 -2.83 -17.23 -23.94
C ILE A 109 -3.23 -16.06 -24.85
N SER A 110 -4.32 -16.25 -25.59
CA SER A 110 -5.04 -15.19 -26.28
C SER A 110 -6.08 -14.61 -25.31
N TRP A 111 -5.77 -13.46 -24.73
CA TRP A 111 -6.68 -12.77 -23.83
C TRP A 111 -7.78 -12.09 -24.64
N GLY A 112 -9.01 -12.60 -24.56
CA GLY A 112 -10.22 -11.92 -25.04
C GLY A 112 -10.66 -10.73 -24.17
N THR A 113 -9.77 -10.25 -23.29
CA THR A 113 -10.00 -9.12 -22.37
C THR A 113 -9.34 -7.85 -22.92
N PRO A 114 -9.76 -6.65 -22.48
CA PRO A 114 -9.12 -5.40 -22.87
C PRO A 114 -7.70 -5.22 -22.29
N ALA A 115 -7.24 -6.15 -21.46
CA ALA A 115 -5.92 -6.15 -20.87
C ALA A 115 -4.89 -6.79 -21.82
N GLY A 116 -3.75 -6.12 -21.99
CA GLY A 116 -2.67 -6.55 -22.87
C GLY A 116 -1.31 -6.46 -22.17
N MET A 117 -0.22 -6.71 -22.90
CA MET A 117 1.13 -6.67 -22.32
C MET A 117 1.44 -5.34 -21.59
N GLY A 118 0.89 -4.22 -22.06
CA GLY A 118 1.02 -2.92 -21.41
C GLY A 118 0.41 -2.84 -20.00
N THR A 119 -0.75 -3.47 -19.77
CA THR A 119 -1.39 -3.48 -18.44
C THR A 119 -0.64 -4.39 -17.48
N ILE A 120 -0.07 -5.49 -17.96
CA ILE A 120 0.79 -6.40 -17.19
C ILE A 120 2.05 -5.65 -16.72
N ILE A 121 2.73 -4.95 -17.63
CA ILE A 121 3.93 -4.16 -17.30
C ILE A 121 3.58 -3.04 -16.30
N ALA A 122 2.49 -2.32 -16.53
CA ALA A 122 2.05 -1.26 -15.62
C ALA A 122 1.77 -1.80 -14.21
N GLN A 123 1.04 -2.91 -14.09
CA GLN A 123 0.78 -3.57 -12.81
C GLN A 123 2.07 -4.01 -12.11
N ALA A 124 3.04 -4.58 -12.86
CA ALA A 124 4.31 -5.00 -12.30
C ALA A 124 5.14 -3.81 -11.76
N VAL A 125 5.24 -2.73 -12.52
CA VAL A 125 5.99 -1.53 -12.12
C VAL A 125 5.33 -0.86 -10.92
N ILE A 126 4.02 -0.60 -10.98
CA ILE A 126 3.31 0.07 -9.89
C ILE A 126 3.31 -0.82 -8.64
N GLY A 127 3.12 -2.14 -8.80
CA GLY A 127 3.20 -3.11 -7.71
C GLY A 127 4.57 -3.14 -7.04
N GLY A 128 5.64 -3.17 -7.83
CA GLY A 128 7.02 -3.08 -7.34
C GLY A 128 7.28 -1.81 -6.54
N ILE A 129 6.83 -0.65 -7.05
CA ILE A 129 6.95 0.62 -6.32
C ILE A 129 6.15 0.58 -5.02
N ASN A 130 4.93 0.04 -5.03
CA ASN A 130 4.11 -0.08 -3.82
C ASN A 130 4.77 -0.95 -2.74
N ILE A 131 5.42 -2.05 -3.11
CA ILE A 131 6.19 -2.88 -2.16
C ILE A 131 7.25 -2.03 -1.46
N ILE A 132 8.04 -1.27 -2.23
CA ILE A 132 9.10 -0.41 -1.69
C ILE A 132 8.51 0.65 -0.74
N LEU A 133 7.43 1.31 -1.14
CA LEU A 133 6.79 2.36 -0.33
C LEU A 133 6.18 1.80 0.97
N LEU A 134 5.51 0.64 0.92
CA LEU A 134 4.94 -0.01 2.09
C LEU A 134 6.01 -0.45 3.08
N LEU A 135 7.10 -1.05 2.59
CA LEU A 135 8.24 -1.44 3.44
C LEU A 135 8.94 -0.21 4.03
N THR A 136 9.11 0.86 3.24
CA THR A 136 9.68 2.13 3.72
C THR A 136 8.81 2.74 4.83
N THR A 137 7.49 2.68 4.65
CA THR A 137 6.51 3.13 5.65
C THR A 137 6.60 2.26 6.92
N ALA A 138 6.68 0.93 6.78
CA ALA A 138 6.83 0.01 7.91
C ALA A 138 8.13 0.26 8.70
N VAL A 139 9.25 0.50 8.01
CA VAL A 139 10.53 0.84 8.63
C VAL A 139 10.45 2.18 9.36
N TRP A 140 9.79 3.17 8.76
CA TRP A 140 9.58 4.46 9.42
C TRP A 140 8.73 4.28 10.69
N CYS A 141 7.62 3.53 10.61
CA CYS A 141 6.76 3.23 11.76
C CYS A 141 7.50 2.49 12.87
N LEU A 142 8.39 1.55 12.52
CA LEU A 142 9.27 0.86 13.48
C LEU A 142 10.24 1.81 14.19
N ARG A 143 10.86 2.74 13.44
CA ARG A 143 11.75 3.77 14.01
C ARG A 143 10.98 4.68 14.97
N SER A 144 9.80 5.13 14.54
CA SER A 144 8.92 5.95 15.38
C SER A 144 8.45 5.21 16.62
N ARG A 145 8.20 3.89 16.57
CA ARG A 145 7.91 3.09 17.77
C ARG A 145 9.07 3.08 18.75
N LYS A 146 10.32 2.95 18.28
CA LYS A 146 11.51 2.99 19.16
C LYS A 146 11.63 4.34 19.86
N THR A 147 11.48 5.44 19.14
CA THR A 147 11.49 6.78 19.72
C THR A 147 10.29 7.01 20.65
N GLY A 148 9.10 6.52 20.29
CA GLY A 148 7.89 6.63 21.12
C GLY A 148 8.01 5.91 22.47
N ARG A 149 8.74 4.79 22.53
CA ARG A 149 9.04 4.08 23.79
C ARG A 149 9.84 4.93 24.77
N GLU A 150 10.72 5.81 24.28
CA GLU A 150 11.48 6.75 25.12
C GLU A 150 10.56 7.79 25.79
N PHE A 151 9.36 8.02 25.23
CA PHE A 151 8.33 8.90 25.78
C PHE A 151 7.19 8.14 26.50
N GLY A 152 7.38 6.86 26.84
CA GLY A 152 6.38 6.04 27.54
C GLY A 152 5.24 5.50 26.65
N TYR A 153 5.36 5.60 25.33
CA TYR A 153 4.37 5.05 24.39
C TYR A 153 4.83 3.68 23.85
N GLY A 154 3.99 2.64 24.00
CA GLY A 154 4.25 1.30 23.45
C GLY A 154 4.61 0.22 24.49
N GLU A 155 4.15 0.38 25.73
CA GLU A 155 4.13 -0.69 26.76
C GLU A 155 2.97 -1.70 26.59
N PHE A 156 2.23 -1.59 25.49
CA PHE A 156 1.21 -2.57 25.07
C PHE A 156 1.61 -3.25 23.77
#